data_AF-A0A212I2M5-F1
#
_entry.id   AF-A0A212I2M5-F1
#
_cell.length_a   1.000
_cell.length_b   1.000
_cell.length_c   1.000
_cell.angle_alpha   90.00
_cell.angle_beta   90.00
_cell.angle_gamma   90.00
#
_symmetry.space_group_name_H-M   'P 1'
#
loop_
_entity.id
_entity.type
_entity.pdbx_description
1 polymer ?
#
loop_
_entity_poly.entity_id
_entity_poly.type
_entity_poly.pdbx_seq_one_letter_code
_entity_poly.pdbx_strand_id
1 'polypeptide(L)' 'MKIVFIPALIVVLIDKEQDIGRELTRDEVESIRDGATAIRLPAEAAEDIIRECGYRDIDPENVWREWQAYKAD' A
#
# COMPACT_ATOMS: atom_id res chain seq x y z
N MET A 1 -0.80 -8.37 -16.68
CA MET A 1 -0.40 -8.82 -15.33
C MET A 1 -0.32 -7.61 -14.44
N LYS A 2 -0.88 -7.69 -13.24
CA LYS A 2 -0.86 -6.61 -12.24
C LYS A 2 -0.28 -7.16 -10.93
N ILE A 3 0.39 -6.29 -10.18
CA ILE A 3 0.88 -6.60 -8.84
C ILE A 3 -0.16 -6.12 -7.84
N VAL A 4 -0.52 -6.98 -6.90
CA VAL A 4 -1.43 -6.68 -5.79
C VAL A 4 -0.73 -7.01 -4.50
N PHE A 5 -0.75 -6.08 -3.54
CA PHE A 5 -0.18 -6.28 -2.21
C PHE A 5 -1.23 -6.91 -1.30
N ILE A 6 -0.81 -7.94 -0.54
CA ILE A 6 -1.66 -8.64 0.43
C ILE A 6 -0.89 -8.78 1.74
N PRO A 7 -1.27 -8.07 2.83
CA PRO A 7 -2.32 -7.03 2.86
C PRO A 7 -1.97 -5.81 1.99
N ALA A 8 -2.99 -5.00 1.68
CA ALA A 8 -2.83 -3.74 0.94
C ALA A 8 -1.81 -2.81 1.62
N LEU A 9 -0.98 -2.13 0.82
CA LEU A 9 0.12 -1.30 1.34
C LEU A 9 -0.37 -0.21 2.27
N ILE A 10 -1.48 0.44 1.95
CA ILE A 10 -2.06 1.49 2.78
C ILE A 10 -2.38 0.99 4.20
N VAL A 11 -2.86 -0.24 4.33
CA VAL A 11 -3.19 -0.85 5.63
C VAL A 11 -1.91 -1.12 6.43
N VAL A 12 -0.86 -1.62 5.76
CA VAL A 12 0.44 -1.88 6.40
C VAL A 12 1.07 -0.57 6.90
N LEU A 13 1.00 0.50 6.11
CA LEU A 13 1.55 1.80 6.52
C LEU A 13 0.78 2.40 7.71
N ILE A 14 -0.56 2.34 7.68
CA ILE A 14 -1.39 2.80 8.80
C ILE A 14 -1.06 2.04 10.08
N ASP A 15 -1.04 0.71 10.02
CA ASP A 15 -0.72 -0.15 11.17
C ASP A 15 0.67 0.19 11.71
N LYS A 16 1.65 0.37 10.81
CA LYS A 16 3.02 0.66 11.23
C LYS A 16 3.16 2.04 11.87
N GLU A 17 2.48 3.06 11.34
CA GLU A 17 2.48 4.40 11.91
C GLU A 17 1.83 4.41 13.32
N GLN A 18 0.74 3.65 13.49
CA GLN A 18 0.08 3.48 14.79
C GLN A 18 0.96 2.74 15.81
N ASP A 19 1.66 1.68 15.38
CA ASP A 19 2.59 0.90 16.22
C ASP A 19 3.75 1.74 16.74
N ILE A 20 4.38 2.56 15.88
CA ILE A 20 5.52 3.41 16.28
C ILE A 20 5.09 4.71 16.96
N GLY A 21 3.83 5.11 16.83
CA GLY A 21 3.26 6.31 17.46
C GLY A 21 3.78 7.64 16.91
N ARG A 22 4.34 7.65 15.70
CA ARG A 22 4.84 8.86 15.01
C ARG A 22 4.70 8.70 13.50
N GLU A 23 4.75 9.82 12.78
CA GLU A 23 4.75 9.80 11.31
C GLU A 23 5.92 8.97 10.74
N LEU A 24 5.61 8.22 9.69
CA LEU A 24 6.61 7.48 8.92
C LEU A 24 7.46 8.43 8.08
N THR A 25 8.76 8.19 8.06
CA THR A 25 9.69 8.84 7.13
C THR A 25 9.58 8.22 5.74
N ARG A 26 10.09 8.91 4.73
CA ARG A 26 10.14 8.40 3.35
C ARG A 26 10.83 7.05 3.25
N ASP A 27 12.00 6.92 3.87
CA ASP A 27 12.79 5.70 3.83
C ASP A 27 12.04 4.52 4.48
N GLU A 28 11.28 4.77 5.54
CA GLU A 28 10.44 3.76 6.18
C GLU A 28 9.30 3.31 5.28
N VAL A 29 8.60 4.24 4.62
CA VAL A 29 7.51 3.92 3.68
C VAL A 29 8.04 3.10 2.50
N GLU A 30 9.17 3.51 1.90
CA GLU A 30 9.78 2.79 0.78
C GLU A 30 10.30 1.41 1.21
N SER A 31 10.88 1.28 2.40
CA SER A 31 11.32 0.00 2.96
C SER A 31 10.16 -0.95 3.25
N ILE A 32 9.04 -0.43 3.78
CA ILE A 32 7.81 -1.23 4.00
C ILE A 32 7.27 -1.74 2.67
N ARG A 33 7.23 -0.91 1.63
CA ARG A 33 6.83 -1.34 0.27
C ARG A 33 7.71 -2.49 -0.22
N ASP A 34 9.04 -2.34 -0.11
CA ASP A 34 9.98 -3.32 -0.63
C ASP A 34 9.93 -4.65 0.14
N GLY A 35 9.55 -4.61 1.42
CA GLY A 35 9.34 -5.79 2.26
C GLY A 35 7.92 -6.38 2.22
N ALA A 36 6.96 -5.72 1.59
CA ALA A 36 5.58 -6.15 1.59
C ALA A 36 5.33 -7.35 0.66
N THR A 37 4.37 -8.20 1.03
CA THR A 37 4.02 -9.37 0.21
C THR A 37 3.16 -8.93 -0.98
N ALA A 38 3.64 -9.24 -2.18
CA ALA A 38 2.97 -8.94 -3.43
C ALA A 38 2.76 -10.20 -4.26
N ILE A 39 1.59 -10.31 -4.89
CA ILE A 39 1.26 -11.38 -5.83
C ILE A 39 1.06 -10.81 -7.22
N ARG A 40 1.46 -11.57 -8.24
CA ARG A 40 1.29 -11.20 -9.64
C ARG A 40 0.15 -12.01 -10.25
N LEU A 41 -0.88 -11.31 -10.72
CA LEU A 41 -2.10 -11.92 -11.26
C LEU A 41 -2.49 -11.33 -12.62
N PRO A 42 -3.36 -11.98 -13.39
CA PRO A 42 -4.07 -11.36 -14.50
C PRO A 42 -4.80 -10.07 -14.07
N ALA A 43 -5.02 -9.15 -15.00
CA ALA A 43 -5.60 -7.85 -14.67
C ALA A 43 -7.04 -8.00 -14.13
N GLU A 44 -7.83 -8.87 -14.76
CA GLU A 44 -9.20 -9.15 -14.35
C GLU A 44 -9.28 -9.67 -12.90
N ALA A 45 -8.41 -10.61 -12.52
CA ALA A 45 -8.39 -11.17 -11.17
C ALA A 45 -7.89 -10.13 -10.13
N ALA A 46 -6.97 -9.26 -10.52
CA ALA A 46 -6.52 -8.17 -9.65
C ALA A 46 -7.62 -7.12 -9.42
N GLU A 47 -8.43 -6.82 -10.44
CA GLU A 47 -9.57 -5.92 -10.31
C GLU A 47 -10.64 -6.48 -9.38
N ASP A 48 -10.91 -7.79 -9.44
CA ASP A 48 -11.84 -8.45 -8.52
C ASP A 48 -11.37 -8.34 -7.06
N ILE A 49 -10.10 -8.60 -6.78
CA ILE A 49 -9.52 -8.46 -5.42
C ILE A 49 -9.62 -7.01 -4.93
N ILE A 50 -9.24 -6.03 -5.76
CA ILE A 50 -9.31 -4.61 -5.39
C ILE A 50 -10.76 -4.18 -5.12
N ARG A 51 -11.71 -4.67 -5.94
CA ARG A 51 -13.14 -4.41 -5.78
C ARG A 51 -13.68 -4.98 -4.47
N GLU A 52 -13.24 -6.17 -4.07
CA GLU A 52 -13.64 -6.80 -2.81
C GLU A 52 -13.06 -6.09 -1.57
N CYS A 53 -11.84 -5.53 -1.66
CA CYS A 53 -11.25 -4.75 -0.56
C CYS A 53 -12.05 -3.47 -0.25
N GLY A 54 -12.77 -2.90 -1.21
CA GLY A 54 -13.67 -1.75 -0.99
C GLY A 54 -12.96 -0.40 -0.81
N TYR A 55 -11.64 -0.35 -0.94
CA TYR A 55 -10.84 0.87 -0.95
C TYR A 55 -9.74 0.77 -2.01
N ARG A 56 -9.31 1.94 -2.52
CA ARG A 56 -8.16 2.03 -3.41
C ARG A 56 -6.88 1.97 -2.57
N ASP A 57 -6.01 1.02 -2.87
CA ASP A 57 -4.66 0.96 -2.31
C ASP A 57 -3.74 2.02 -2.95
N ILE A 58 -2.60 2.28 -2.32
CA ILE A 58 -1.61 3.23 -2.82
C ILE A 58 -0.76 2.65 -3.95
N ASP A 59 -0.38 3.49 -4.90
CA ASP A 59 0.53 3.16 -6.00
C ASP A 59 1.94 2.85 -5.46
N PRO A 60 2.43 1.60 -5.60
CA PRO A 60 3.77 1.23 -5.14
C PRO A 60 4.88 1.97 -5.88
N GLU A 61 4.68 2.39 -7.14
CA GLU A 61 5.69 3.11 -7.92
C GLU A 61 5.89 4.55 -7.40
N ASN A 62 4.84 5.12 -6.80
CA ASN A 62 4.84 6.47 -6.23
C ASN A 62 4.49 6.47 -4.73
N VAL A 63 4.85 5.39 -4.02
CA VAL A 63 4.36 5.07 -2.66
C VAL A 63 4.45 6.24 -1.68
N TRP A 64 5.55 6.99 -1.69
CA TRP A 64 5.72 8.13 -0.79
C TRP A 64 4.74 9.28 -1.10
N ARG A 65 4.55 9.61 -2.38
CA ARG A 65 3.65 10.69 -2.78
C ARG A 65 2.20 10.32 -2.49
N GLU A 66 1.81 9.08 -2.78
CA GLU A 66 0.45 8.62 -2.49
C GLU A 66 0.19 8.52 -0.97
N TRP A 67 1.18 8.11 -0.18
CA TRP A 67 1.08 8.14 1.27
C TRP A 67 0.90 9.56 1.81
N GLN A 68 1.70 10.53 1.36
CA GLN A 68 1.53 11.92 1.77
C GLN A 68 0.17 12.49 1.33
N ALA A 69 -0.31 12.12 0.15
CA ALA A 69 -1.64 12.53 -0.32
C ALA A 69 -2.76 11.95 0.55
N TYR A 70 -2.66 10.67 0.92
CA TYR A 70 -3.61 10.02 1.83
C TYR A 70 -3.64 10.69 3.21
N LYS A 71 -2.48 11.08 3.75
CA LYS A 71 -2.38 11.75 5.06
C LYS A 71 -2.91 13.20 5.05
N ALA A 72 -3.09 13.80 3.88
CA ALA A 72 -3.53 15.19 3.73
C ALA A 72 -5.05 15.34 3.54
N ASP A 73 -5.77 14.23 3.34
CA ASP A 73 -7.24 14.16 3.21
C ASP A 73 -7.90 13.91 4.58
#